data_AF-A0A378XWZ6-F1
#
_entry.id   AF-A0A378XWZ6-F1
#
_cell.length_a   1.000
_cell.length_b   1.000
_cell.length_c   1.000
_cell.angle_alpha   90.00
_cell.angle_beta   90.00
_cell.angle_gamma   90.00
#
_symmetry.space_group_name_H-M   'P 1'
#
loop_
_entity.id
_entity.type
_entity.pdbx_description
1 polymer ?
#
loop_
_entity_poly.entity_id
_entity_poly.type
_entity_poly.pdbx_seq_one_letter_code
_entity_poly.pdbx_strand_id
1 'polypeptide(L)' 'MSTITQEQWDQAIEHAEYYRELYKEIPTGIFGLHFLNIMIQRYESGERTVELYEDMMDVE' A
#
# COMPACT_ATOMS: atom_id res chain seq x y z
N MET A 1 -7.66 -10.03 -18.70
CA MET A 1 -7.05 -9.10 -17.73
C MET A 1 -8.19 -8.52 -16.92
N SER A 2 -8.27 -8.85 -15.63
CA SER A 2 -9.23 -8.22 -14.75
C SER A 2 -8.79 -6.78 -14.54
N THR A 3 -9.65 -5.82 -14.87
CA THR A 3 -9.37 -4.40 -14.66
C THR A 3 -9.68 -4.07 -13.20
N ILE A 4 -8.67 -3.62 -12.46
CA ILE A 4 -8.85 -3.12 -11.08
C ILE A 4 -9.62 -1.80 -11.16
N THR A 5 -10.69 -1.67 -10.39
CA THR A 5 -11.56 -0.48 -10.38
C THR A 5 -11.00 0.61 -9.48
N GLN A 6 -11.51 1.85 -9.62
CA GLN A 6 -11.13 2.94 -8.72
C GLN A 6 -11.48 2.62 -7.26
N GLU A 7 -12.64 2.01 -7.01
CA GLU A 7 -13.05 1.59 -5.65
C GLU A 7 -12.07 0.57 -5.04
N GLN A 8 -11.55 -0.36 -5.84
CA GLN A 8 -10.53 -1.30 -5.38
C GLN A 8 -9.21 -0.59 -5.06
N TRP A 9 -8.82 0.41 -5.86
CA TRP A 9 -7.65 1.24 -5.56
C TRP A 9 -7.83 2.08 -4.29
N ASP A 10 -9.03 2.61 -4.06
CA ASP A 10 -9.37 3.37 -2.85
C ASP A 10 -9.28 2.48 -1.61
N GLN A 11 -9.72 1.23 -1.71
CA GLN A 11 -9.56 0.23 -0.64
C GLN A 11 -8.08 -0.15 -0.41
N ALA A 12 -7.32 -0.37 -1.48
CA ALA A 12 -5.91 -0.74 -1.37
C ALA A 12 -5.06 0.36 -0.71
N ILE A 13 -5.32 1.64 -1.05
CA ILE A 13 -4.61 2.75 -0.41
C ILE A 13 -5.02 2.92 1.05
N GLU A 14 -6.31 2.77 1.39
CA GLU A 14 -6.78 2.81 2.79
C GLU A 14 -6.13 1.71 3.63
N HIS A 15 -6.04 0.49 3.09
CA HIS A 15 -5.35 -0.65 3.72
C HIS A 15 -3.86 -0.37 3.95
N ALA A 16 -3.15 0.10 2.93
CA ALA A 16 -1.73 0.45 3.07
C ALA A 16 -1.51 1.59 4.07
N GLU A 17 -2.36 2.62 4.10
CA GLU A 17 -2.28 3.70 5.08
C GLU A 17 -2.52 3.22 6.51
N TYR A 18 -3.49 2.31 6.70
CA TYR A 18 -3.75 1.70 8.01
C TYR A 18 -2.50 1.01 8.56
N TYR A 19 -1.88 0.13 7.77
CA TYR A 19 -0.65 -0.54 8.20
C TYR A 19 0.51 0.44 8.37
N ARG A 20 0.60 1.48 7.55
CA ARG A 20 1.64 2.51 7.72
C ARG A 20 1.56 3.14 9.11
N GLU A 21 0.37 3.47 9.59
CA GLU A 21 0.20 4.00 10.95
C GLU A 21 0.50 2.95 12.02
N LEU A 22 0.05 1.70 11.85
CA LEU A 22 0.35 0.60 12.78
C LEU A 22 1.86 0.37 12.94
N TYR A 23 2.60 0.33 11.83
CA TYR A 23 4.04 0.11 11.83
C TYR A 23 4.85 1.27 12.45
N LYS A 24 4.30 2.49 12.53
CA LYS A 24 4.93 3.61 13.27
C LYS A 24 4.95 3.38 14.77
N GLU A 25 3.98 2.64 15.30
CA GLU A 25 3.87 2.35 16.73
C GLU A 25 4.77 1.19 17.18
N ILE A 26 5.29 0.40 16.22
CA ILE A 26 6.10 -0.79 16.49
C ILE A 26 7.60 -0.43 16.41
N PRO A 27 8.39 -0.59 17.49
CA PRO A 27 9.82 -0.22 17.49
C PRO A 27 10.67 -0.92 16.42
N THR A 28 10.30 -2.14 16.03
CA THR A 28 10.96 -2.91 14.95
C THR A 28 10.26 -2.78 13.60
N GLY A 29 9.23 -1.92 13.50
CA GLY A 29 8.41 -1.73 12.32
C GLY A 29 9.04 -0.89 11.21
N ILE A 30 10.26 -0.37 11.41
CA ILE A 30 10.88 0.61 10.50
C ILE A 30 11.04 0.11 9.06
N PHE A 31 11.30 -1.19 8.86
CA PHE A 31 11.41 -1.77 7.53
C PHE A 31 10.05 -1.89 6.83
N GLY A 32 9.02 -2.36 7.56
CA GLY A 32 7.64 -2.39 7.05
C GLY A 32 7.14 -1.00 6.71
N LEU A 33 7.39 -0.03 7.59
CA LEU A 33 7.07 1.38 7.37
C LEU A 33 7.75 1.95 6.12
N HIS A 34 9.04 1.62 5.91
CA HIS A 34 9.76 2.09 4.72
C HIS A 34 9.17 1.50 3.43
N PHE A 35 8.85 0.21 3.42
CA PHE A 35 8.22 -0.45 2.28
C PHE A 35 6.84 0.15 1.96
N LEU A 36 6.02 0.39 2.98
CA LEU A 36 4.71 1.05 2.86
C LEU A 36 4.81 2.45 2.26
N ASN A 37 5.78 3.25 2.71
CA ASN A 37 6.00 4.58 2.16
C ASN A 37 6.36 4.54 0.65
N ILE A 38 7.16 3.55 0.22
CA ILE A 38 7.51 3.37 -1.19
C ILE A 38 6.26 3.02 -2.02
N MET A 39 5.44 2.07 -1.56
CA MET A 39 4.21 1.68 -2.26
C MET A 39 3.23 2.85 -2.39
N ILE A 40 3.00 3.58 -1.30
CA ILE A 40 2.13 4.76 -1.30
C ILE A 40 2.66 5.81 -2.27
N GLN A 41 3.97 6.09 -2.26
CA GLN A 41 4.58 7.03 -3.20
C GLN A 41 4.41 6.59 -4.66
N ARG A 42 4.56 5.29 -4.97
CA ARG A 42 4.31 4.73 -6.30
C ARG A 42 2.86 5.01 -6.73
N TYR A 43 1.90 4.75 -5.85
CA TYR A 43 0.49 5.04 -6.11
C TYR A 43 0.21 6.53 -6.33
N GLU A 44 0.75 7.40 -5.48
CA GLU A 44 0.62 8.87 -5.61
C GLU A 44 1.27 9.41 -6.89
N SER A 45 2.32 8.74 -7.39
CA SER A 45 2.95 9.07 -8.68
C SER A 45 2.11 8.68 -9.91
N GLY A 46 0.97 8.01 -9.69
CA GLY A 46 0.05 7.56 -10.74
C GLY A 46 0.29 6.13 -11.21
N GLU A 47 1.15 5.35 -10.55
CA GLU A 47 1.34 3.94 -10.90
C GLU A 47 0.05 3.15 -10.60
N ARG A 48 -0.41 2.37 -11.59
CA ARG A 48 -1.62 1.54 -11.51
C ARG A 48 -1.37 0.15 -12.09
N THR A 49 -0.27 -0.48 -11.66
CA THR A 49 0.09 -1.85 -12.04
C THR A 49 -0.65 -2.86 -11.16
N VAL A 50 -0.90 -4.07 -11.68
CA VAL A 50 -1.49 -5.16 -10.88
C VAL A 50 -0.54 -5.55 -9.74
N GLU A 51 0.77 -5.54 -9.99
CA GLU A 51 1.81 -5.79 -8.98
C GLU A 51 1.69 -4.82 -7.80
N LEU A 52 1.56 -3.51 -8.04
CA LEU A 52 1.41 -2.55 -6.94
C LEU A 52 0.11 -2.78 -6.14
N TYR A 53 -0.98 -3.16 -6.82
CA TYR A 53 -2.23 -3.48 -6.14
C TYR A 53 -2.10 -4.71 -5.26
N GLU A 54 -1.48 -5.78 -5.77
CA GLU A 54 -1.21 -7.00 -5.01
C GLU A 54 -0.28 -6.71 -3.82
N ASP A 55 0.81 -5.98 -4.05
CA ASP A 55 1.74 -5.55 -2.99
C ASP A 55 1.02 -4.79 -1.87
N MET A 56 0.08 -3.89 -2.21
CA MET A 56 -0.70 -3.13 -1.24
C MET A 56 -1.66 -4.00 -0.44
N MET A 57 -2.30 -4.98 -1.09
CA MET A 57 -3.27 -5.87 -0.44
C MET A 57 -2.62 -6.97 0.40
N ASP A 58 -1.38 -7.36 0.10
CA ASP A 58 -0.64 -8.42 0.78
C ASP A 58 0.02 -7.97 2.10
N VAL A 59 -0.06 -6.69 2.46
CA VAL A 59 0.50 -6.18 3.73
C VAL A 59 -0.34 -6.60 4.94
N GLU A 60 0.34 -7.08 5.99
CA GLU A 60 -0.20 -7.44 7.31
C GLU A 60 0.74 -7.00 8.46
#